data_AF-A0A4Y2JG91-F1
#
_entry.id   AF-A0A4Y2JG91-F1
#
_cell.length_a   1.000
_cell.length_b   1.000
_cell.length_c   1.000
_cell.angle_alpha   90.00
_cell.angle_beta   90.00
_cell.angle_gamma   90.00
#
_symmetry.space_group_name_H-M   'P 1'
#
loop_
_entity.id
_entity.type
_entity.pdbx_description
1 polymer ?
#
loop_
_entity_poly.entity_id
_entity_poly.type
_entity_poly.pdbx_seq_one_letter_code
_entity_poly.pdbx_strand_id
1 'polypeptide(L)'
;MDTGSDISCYPKSFSTKENWKSDFALYVANGTRIATFGTKLLSLDLELRRTLPFIVADVTKPTIGADFLQHFGLLVDLKKRCLIDPLINFTARGK
;
A
#
# COMPACT_ATOMS: atom_id res chain seq x y z
N MET A 1 6.95 4.34 3.66
CA MET A 1 6.31 4.46 2.33
C MET A 1 7.35 4.05 1.32
N ASP A 2 6.98 3.16 0.41
CA ASP A 2 7.88 2.70 -0.64
C ASP A 2 7.41 3.35 -1.94
N THR A 3 8.04 4.45 -2.32
CA THR A 3 7.68 5.20 -3.54
C THR A 3 8.12 4.47 -4.81
N GLY A 4 8.78 3.32 -4.70
CA GLY A 4 9.14 2.47 -5.84
C GLY A 4 8.08 1.43 -6.21
N SER A 5 6.95 1.39 -5.51
CA SER A 5 5.85 0.48 -5.79
C SER A 5 4.68 1.21 -6.45
N ASP A 6 4.20 0.71 -7.58
CA ASP A 6 2.98 1.24 -8.21
C ASP A 6 1.72 0.86 -7.41
N ILE A 7 1.76 -0.29 -6.72
CA ILE A 7 0.60 -0.91 -6.08
C ILE A 7 0.78 -1.06 -4.56
N SER A 8 -0.30 -0.84 -3.82
CA SER A 8 -0.37 -1.02 -2.38
C SER A 8 -0.52 -2.50 -1.99
N CYS A 9 0.39 -2.99 -1.15
CA CYS A 9 0.48 -4.40 -0.80
C CYS A 9 0.31 -4.66 0.70
N TYR A 10 -0.37 -5.75 1.01
CA TYR A 10 -0.53 -6.28 2.37
C TYR A 10 0.21 -7.62 2.50
N PRO A 11 1.06 -7.81 3.53
CA PRO A 11 1.78 -9.05 3.73
C PRO A 11 0.84 -10.24 3.89
N LYS A 12 1.11 -11.32 3.15
CA LYS A 12 0.42 -12.60 3.34
C LYS A 12 0.53 -13.06 4.80
N SER A 13 1.69 -12.89 5.42
CA SER A 13 1.95 -13.27 6.82
C SER A 13 1.02 -12.60 7.83
N PHE A 14 0.42 -11.45 7.49
CA PHE A 14 -0.52 -10.74 8.35
C PHE A 14 -1.98 -11.12 8.07
N SER A 15 -2.23 -11.92 7.02
CA SER A 15 -3.56 -12.39 6.66
C SER A 15 -3.83 -13.75 7.30
N THR A 16 -4.90 -13.85 8.09
CA THR A 16 -5.31 -15.08 8.80
C THR A 16 -6.18 -16.02 7.95
N LYS A 17 -6.65 -15.59 6.78
CA LYS A 17 -7.44 -16.42 5.86
C LYS A 17 -6.51 -17.27 4.99
N GLU A 18 -6.95 -18.49 4.67
CA GLU A 18 -6.38 -19.28 3.57
C GLU A 18 -6.56 -18.48 2.27
N ASN A 19 -5.50 -17.80 1.87
CA ASN A 19 -5.53 -17.03 0.64
C ASN A 19 -5.10 -17.96 -0.49
N TRP A 20 -6.01 -18.30 -1.39
CA TRP A 20 -5.71 -19.07 -2.60
C TRP A 20 -4.70 -18.28 -3.44
N LYS A 21 -3.71 -18.98 -4.00
CA LYS A 21 -2.70 -18.35 -4.85
C LYS A 21 -3.41 -17.80 -6.09
N SER A 22 -3.28 -16.50 -6.34
CA SER A 22 -3.83 -15.88 -7.53
C SER A 22 -2.93 -16.18 -8.73
N ASP A 23 -3.53 -16.24 -9.92
CA ASP A 23 -2.80 -16.25 -11.19
C ASP A 23 -2.09 -14.92 -11.46
N PHE A 24 -2.53 -13.85 -10.78
CA PHE A 24 -1.86 -12.55 -10.79
C PHE A 24 -0.56 -12.57 -9.96
N ALA A 25 0.48 -11.94 -10.48
CA ALA A 25 1.76 -11.80 -9.80
C ALA A 25 2.26 -10.36 -9.91
N LEU A 26 2.93 -9.90 -8.85
CA LEU A 26 3.65 -8.63 -8.85
C LEU A 26 5.11 -8.88 -9.19
N TYR A 27 5.78 -7.85 -9.67
CA TYR A 27 7.21 -7.89 -9.98
C TYR A 27 7.87 -6.69 -9.32
N VAL A 28 8.98 -6.93 -8.63
CA VAL A 28 9.86 -5.86 -8.16
C VAL A 28 10.78 -5.38 -9.29
N ALA A 29 11.41 -4.23 -9.10
CA ALA A 29 12.28 -3.59 -10.09
C ALA A 29 13.40 -4.50 -10.62
N ASN A 30 13.84 -5.50 -9.86
CA ASN A 30 14.86 -6.46 -10.30
C ASN A 30 14.28 -7.66 -11.08
N GLY A 31 12.99 -7.66 -11.42
CA GLY A 31 12.32 -8.74 -12.14
C GLY A 31 11.93 -9.95 -11.29
N THR A 32 12.18 -9.93 -9.97
CA THR A 32 11.76 -11.03 -9.09
C THR A 32 10.24 -11.05 -8.99
N ARG A 33 9.66 -12.23 -9.22
CA ARG A 33 8.23 -12.47 -9.13
C ARG A 33 7.79 -12.60 -7.67
N ILE A 34 6.77 -11.83 -7.31
CA ILE A 34 6.08 -11.89 -6.02
C ILE A 34 4.72 -12.56 -6.25
N ALA A 35 4.47 -13.66 -5.53
CA ALA A 35 3.18 -14.33 -5.56
C ALA A 35 2.12 -13.47 -4.85
N THR A 36 0.92 -13.42 -5.42
CA THR A 36 -0.23 -12.74 -4.80
C THR A 36 -1.32 -13.74 -4.45
N PHE A 37 -2.20 -13.32 -3.54
CA PHE A 37 -3.22 -14.18 -2.95
C PHE A 37 -4.57 -13.45 -2.84
N GLY A 38 -4.87 -12.59 -3.82
CA GLY A 38 -6.10 -11.81 -3.88
C GLY A 38 -5.98 -10.43 -3.25
N THR A 39 -7.11 -9.84 -2.89
CA THR A 39 -7.21 -8.45 -2.40
C THR A 39 -7.87 -8.38 -1.03
N LYS A 40 -7.42 -7.45 -0.20
CA LYS A 40 -7.99 -7.16 1.12
C LYS A 40 -8.30 -5.68 1.22
N LEU A 41 -9.56 -5.36 1.54
CA LEU A 41 -9.95 -3.99 1.83
C LEU A 41 -9.33 -3.55 3.16
N LEU A 42 -8.53 -2.50 3.15
CA LEU A 42 -7.89 -1.98 4.36
C LEU A 42 -8.25 -0.52 4.56
N SER A 43 -8.63 -0.18 5.78
CA SER A 43 -8.71 1.19 6.25
C SER A 43 -7.34 1.58 6.78
N LEU A 44 -6.75 2.61 6.18
CA LEU A 44 -5.48 3.15 6.64
C LEU A 44 -5.77 4.27 7.62
N ASP A 45 -5.61 3.97 8.91
CA ASP A 45 -5.75 4.97 9.97
C ASP A 45 -4.46 5.77 10.13
N LEU A 46 -4.18 6.57 9.10
CA LEU A 46 -3.23 7.67 9.14
C LEU A 46 -3.96 8.98 9.50
N GLU A 47 -5.02 8.91 10.31
CA GLU A 47 -6.00 9.98 10.55
C GLU A 47 -6.76 10.45 9.30
N LEU A 48 -6.43 9.89 8.13
CA LEU A 48 -7.08 10.09 6.84
C LEU A 48 -8.44 9.37 6.75
N ARG A 49 -8.68 8.33 7.55
CA ARG A 49 -9.90 7.50 7.58
C ARG A 49 -10.36 7.04 6.20
N ARG A 50 -9.42 6.66 5.33
CA ARG A 50 -9.72 6.22 3.96
C ARG A 50 -9.48 4.73 3.77
N THR A 51 -10.29 4.12 2.92
CA THR A 51 -10.33 2.68 2.70
C THR A 51 -10.09 2.37 1.23
N LEU A 52 -9.16 1.46 0.93
CA LEU A 52 -8.79 1.08 -0.44
C LEU A 52 -8.43 -0.43 -0.48
N PRO A 53 -8.65 -1.13 -1.61
CA PRO A 53 -8.20 -2.51 -1.76
C PRO A 53 -6.67 -2.62 -1.85
N PHE A 54 -6.07 -3.42 -0.97
CA PHE A 54 -4.65 -3.79 -1.02
C PHE A 54 -4.50 -5.18 -1.63
N ILE A 55 -3.42 -5.42 -2.38
CA ILE A 55 -3.09 -6.75 -2.87
C ILE A 55 -2.41 -7.55 -1.76
N VAL A 56 -2.91 -8.74 -1.45
CA VAL A 56 -2.24 -9.65 -0.53
C VAL A 56 -1.08 -10.31 -1.28
N ALA A 57 0.14 -10.04 -0.84
CA ALA A 57 1.36 -10.46 -1.54
C ALA A 57 2.36 -11.13 -0.60
N ASP A 58 3.26 -11.94 -1.15
CA ASP A 58 4.37 -12.55 -0.40
C ASP A 58 5.49 -11.53 -0.15
N VAL A 59 5.19 -10.53 0.67
CA VAL A 59 6.09 -9.46 1.08
C VAL A 59 6.22 -9.43 2.60
N THR A 60 7.35 -8.96 3.11
CA THR A 60 7.64 -8.94 4.56
C THR A 60 7.05 -7.72 5.26
N LYS A 61 6.82 -6.63 4.54
CA LYS A 61 6.29 -5.37 5.08
C LYS A 61 5.16 -4.84 4.21
N PRO A 62 4.12 -4.21 4.79
CA PRO A 62 3.09 -3.54 4.03
C PRO A 62 3.69 -2.35 3.28
N THR A 63 3.26 -2.15 2.04
CA THR A 63 3.67 -1.03 1.20
C THR A 63 2.46 -0.25 0.73
N ILE A 64 2.62 1.07 0.68
CA ILE A 64 1.66 1.99 0.07
C ILE A 64 2.28 2.37 -1.26
N GLY A 65 1.60 2.01 -2.34
CA GLY A 65 2.03 2.32 -3.69
C GLY A 65 1.55 3.68 -4.18
N ALA A 66 1.92 4.02 -5.40
CA ALA A 66 1.47 5.22 -6.09
C ALA A 66 -0.06 5.23 -6.31
N ASP A 67 -0.68 4.06 -6.47
CA ASP A 67 -2.13 3.86 -6.57
C ASP A 67 -2.92 4.57 -5.45
N PHE A 68 -2.47 4.41 -4.21
CA PHE A 68 -3.11 5.01 -3.05
C PHE A 68 -2.95 6.53 -3.03
N LEU A 69 -1.76 7.02 -3.37
CA LEU A 69 -1.49 8.47 -3.42
C LEU A 69 -2.33 9.14 -4.52
N GLN A 70 -2.39 8.53 -5.70
CA GLN A 70 -3.16 9.03 -6.83
C GLN A 70 -4.66 9.03 -6.54
N HIS A 71 -5.19 7.91 -6.02
CA HIS A 71 -6.62 7.78 -5.75
C HIS A 71 -7.12 8.83 -4.75
N PHE A 72 -6.28 9.19 -3.78
CA PHE A 72 -6.62 10.10 -2.70
C PHE A 72 -6.07 11.53 -2.87
N GLY A 73 -5.33 11.80 -3.94
CA GLY A 73 -4.71 13.10 -4.19
C GLY A 73 -3.67 13.49 -3.14
N LEU A 74 -2.99 12.52 -2.53
CA LEU A 74 -2.03 12.76 -1.46
C LEU A 74 -0.67 13.16 -2.02
N LEU A 75 -0.03 14.12 -1.36
CA LEU A 75 1.32 14.57 -1.68
C LEU A 75 2.31 14.00 -0.69
N VAL A 76 3.49 13.60 -1.16
CA VAL A 76 4.58 13.13 -0.31
C VAL A 76 5.54 14.28 -0.02
N ASP A 77 5.64 14.70 1.25
CA ASP A 77 6.69 15.61 1.70
C ASP A 77 7.84 14.79 2.28
N LEU A 78 8.86 14.56 1.44
CA LEU A 78 10.06 13.81 1.81
C LEU A 78 10.90 14.52 2.87
N LYS A 79 10.89 15.86 2.88
CA LYS A 79 11.66 16.67 3.83
C LYS A 79 11.10 16.52 5.25
N LYS A 80 9.77 16.55 5.38
CA LYS A 80 9.07 16.38 6.65
C LYS A 80 8.70 14.92 6.96
N ARG A 81 8.99 14.00 6.04
CA ARG A 81 8.65 12.56 6.12
C ARG A 81 7.17 12.34 6.43
N CYS A 82 6.30 13.03 5.70
CA CYS A 82 4.86 12.99 5.90
C CYS A 82 4.07 12.98 4.58
N LEU A 83 2.84 12.48 4.64
CA LEU A 83 1.84 12.70 3.60
C LEU A 83 1.06 13.95 3.90
N ILE A 84 0.80 14.74 2.87
CA ILE A 84 -0.04 15.91 2.91
C ILE A 84 -1.30 15.60 2.14
N ASP A 85 -2.43 15.84 2.77
CA ASP A 85 -3.73 15.87 2.13
C ASP A 85 -4.09 17.32 1.81
N PRO A 86 -3.99 17.76 0.54
CA PRO A 86 -4.23 19.15 0.17
C PRO A 86 -5.70 19.54 0.31
N LEU A 87 -6.64 18.58 0.33
CA LEU A 87 -8.08 18.87 0.38
C LEU A 87 -8.51 19.35 1.77
N ILE A 88 -7.91 18.81 2.82
CA ILE A 88 -8.23 19.12 4.22
C ILE A 88 -7.06 19.73 4.99
N ASN A 89 -5.97 20.09 4.28
CA ASN A 89 -4.72 20.60 4.85
C ASN A 89 -4.17 19.73 6.00
N PHE A 90 -4.35 18.42 5.88
CA PHE A 90 -3.99 17.45 6.91
C PHE A 90 -2.62 16.83 6.62
N THR A 91 -1.88 16.47 7.67
CA THR A 91 -0.54 15.88 7.53
C THR A 91 -0.44 14.59 8.34
N ALA A 92 -0.24 13.46 7.65
CA ALA A 92 -0.01 12.17 8.28
C ALA A 92 1.49 11.84 8.32
N ARG A 93 2.00 11.35 9.45
CA ARG A 93 3.36 10.78 9.54
C ARG A 93 3.28 9.26 9.68
N GLY A 94 4.10 8.55 8.92
CA GLY A 94 4.33 7.12 9.18
C GLY A 94 5.08 6.94 10.49
N LYS A 95 4.63 6.02 11.35
CA LYS A 95 5.38 5.58 12.54
C LYS A 95 6.51 4.63 12.15
#